data_AF-A0A962Z137-F1
#
_entry.id   AF-A0A962Z137-F1
#
_cell.length_a   1.000
_cell.length_b   1.000
_cell.length_c   1.000
_cell.angle_alpha   90.00
_cell.angle_beta   90.00
_cell.angle_gamma   90.00
#
_symmetry.space_group_name_H-M   'P 1'
#
loop_
_entity.id
_entity.type
_entity.pdbx_description
1 polymer ?
#
loop_
_entity_poly.entity_id
_entity_poly.type
_entity_poly.pdbx_seq_one_letter_code
_entity_poly.pdbx_strand_id
1 'polypeptide(L)'
;GITSFMDMPNTNPQTVTLTALEEKYALAAERALANHSFYLGATNDNLPEIQNLKPQQTCGIKVFMGASTGNMLVDDATTLEAIFSDAPTLVATHCEDTPTILR
;
A
#
# COMPACT_ATOMS: atom_id res chain seq x y z
N GLY A 1 -15.38 -1.73 20.01
CA GLY A 1 -16.37 -1.33 19.01
C GLY A 1 -15.75 -0.37 18.01
N ILE A 2 -14.79 -0.85 17.23
CA ILE A 2 -14.23 -0.11 16.10
C ILE A 2 -15.27 -0.19 14.96
N THR A 3 -15.62 0.94 14.36
CA THR A 3 -16.68 1.04 13.34
C THR A 3 -16.16 1.38 11.94
N SER A 4 -14.85 1.65 11.82
CA SER A 4 -14.18 1.92 10.55
C SER A 4 -12.76 1.38 10.61
N PHE A 5 -12.25 0.84 9.51
CA PHE A 5 -10.87 0.38 9.41
C PHE A 5 -10.23 0.72 8.06
N MET A 6 -8.90 0.73 8.06
CA MET A 6 -8.07 0.85 6.87
C MET A 6 -7.16 -0.37 6.82
N ASP A 7 -7.38 -1.28 5.88
CA ASP A 7 -6.64 -2.54 5.81
C ASP A 7 -5.38 -2.41 4.94
N MET A 8 -4.30 -3.07 5.37
CA MET A 8 -2.97 -2.95 4.78
C MET A 8 -2.84 -3.83 3.51
N PRO A 9 -1.91 -3.51 2.59
CA PRO A 9 -1.82 -4.20 1.30
C PRO A 9 -1.02 -5.51 1.37
N ASN A 10 -0.40 -5.81 2.51
CA ASN A 10 0.47 -6.97 2.72
C ASN A 10 -0.30 -8.29 2.97
N THR A 11 -1.37 -8.49 2.21
CA THR A 11 -2.20 -9.71 2.20
C THR A 11 -1.66 -10.75 1.21
N ASN A 12 -2.29 -11.92 1.17
CA ASN A 12 -2.03 -12.94 0.17
C ASN A 12 -3.34 -13.29 -0.58
N PRO A 13 -3.54 -12.82 -1.82
CA PRO A 13 -2.63 -12.01 -2.65
C PRO A 13 -2.47 -10.55 -2.14
N GLN A 14 -1.39 -9.89 -2.55
CA GLN A 14 -1.07 -8.51 -2.17
C GLN A 14 -1.95 -7.50 -2.92
N THR A 15 -2.25 -6.36 -2.29
CA THR A 15 -3.04 -5.27 -2.89
C THR A 15 -2.11 -4.24 -3.56
N VAL A 16 -1.45 -4.63 -4.64
CA VAL A 16 -0.42 -3.82 -5.34
C VAL A 16 -0.83 -3.36 -6.75
N THR A 17 -2.05 -3.67 -7.17
CA THR A 17 -2.64 -3.17 -8.42
C THR A 17 -3.99 -2.54 -8.15
N LEU A 18 -4.42 -1.62 -9.02
CA LEU A 18 -5.75 -1.01 -8.94
C LEU A 18 -6.86 -2.07 -9.07
N THR A 19 -6.66 -3.10 -9.90
CA THR A 19 -7.60 -4.23 -9.99
C THR A 19 -7.71 -4.97 -8.65
N ALA A 20 -6.60 -5.32 -8.01
CA ALA A 20 -6.63 -6.00 -6.71
C ALA A 20 -7.26 -5.13 -5.61
N LEU A 21 -7.08 -3.80 -5.69
CA LEU A 21 -7.72 -2.84 -4.81
C LEU A 21 -9.25 -2.83 -5.01
N GLU A 22 -9.71 -2.77 -6.26
CA GLU A 22 -11.14 -2.80 -6.61
C GLU A 22 -11.80 -4.13 -6.20
N GLU A 23 -11.15 -5.26 -6.45
CA GLU A 23 -11.62 -6.58 -6.00
C GLU A 23 -11.79 -6.64 -4.49
N LYS A 24 -10.85 -6.04 -3.74
CA LYS A 24 -10.90 -5.99 -2.27
C LYS A 24 -12.07 -5.14 -1.77
N TYR A 25 -12.35 -4.01 -2.43
CA TYR A 25 -13.56 -3.23 -2.15
C TYR A 25 -14.85 -4.01 -2.45
N ALA A 26 -14.92 -4.70 -3.58
CA ALA A 26 -16.10 -5.51 -3.93
C ALA A 26 -16.36 -6.60 -2.88
N LEU A 27 -15.32 -7.33 -2.47
CA LEU A 27 -15.43 -8.36 -1.43
C LEU A 27 -15.84 -7.79 -0.07
N ALA A 28 -15.32 -6.62 0.30
CA ALA A 28 -15.64 -5.99 1.58
C ALA A 28 -17.05 -5.40 1.62
N ALA A 29 -17.57 -4.91 0.49
CA ALA A 29 -18.95 -4.43 0.39
C ALA A 29 -19.98 -5.53 0.72
N GLU A 30 -19.66 -6.80 0.43
CA GLU A 30 -20.54 -7.94 0.73
C GLU A 30 -20.36 -8.51 2.14
N ARG A 31 -19.19 -8.31 2.75
CA ARG A 31 -18.76 -9.09 3.94
C ARG A 31 -18.43 -8.24 5.17
N ALA A 32 -18.02 -6.99 5.00
CA ALA A 32 -17.60 -6.15 6.11
C ALA A 32 -18.81 -5.54 6.83
N LEU A 33 -18.82 -5.65 8.16
CA LEU A 33 -19.85 -5.03 9.02
C LEU A 33 -19.50 -3.60 9.44
N ALA A 34 -18.27 -3.15 9.14
CA ALA A 34 -17.74 -1.83 9.47
C ALA A 34 -17.37 -1.08 8.17
N ASN A 35 -17.29 0.25 8.24
CA ASN A 35 -16.81 1.04 7.12
C ASN A 35 -15.35 0.68 6.83
N HIS A 36 -14.95 0.73 5.57
CA HIS A 36 -13.65 0.23 5.17
C HIS A 36 -13.01 1.10 4.09
N SER A 37 -11.70 1.13 4.13
CA SER A 37 -10.85 1.54 3.02
C SER A 37 -9.60 0.65 3.01
N PHE A 38 -8.86 0.67 1.92
CA PHE A 38 -7.72 -0.22 1.69
C PHE A 38 -6.56 0.60 1.18
N TYR A 39 -5.37 0.40 1.72
CA TYR A 39 -4.15 0.97 1.17
C TYR A 39 -3.78 0.29 -0.15
N LEU A 40 -3.28 1.06 -1.12
CA LEU A 40 -2.53 0.51 -2.26
C LEU A 40 -1.08 0.28 -1.81
N GLY A 41 -0.56 -0.93 -1.98
CA GLY A 41 0.84 -1.24 -1.70
C GLY A 41 1.76 -0.74 -2.80
N ALA A 42 2.88 -0.14 -2.42
CA ALA A 42 3.96 0.15 -3.33
C ALA A 42 4.97 -1.01 -3.35
N THR A 43 5.52 -1.27 -4.53
CA THR A 43 6.66 -2.17 -4.77
C THR A 43 7.67 -1.45 -5.66
N ASN A 44 8.84 -2.06 -5.89
CA ASN A 44 9.81 -1.52 -6.85
C ASN A 44 9.30 -1.53 -8.31
N ASP A 45 8.20 -2.24 -8.60
CA ASP A 45 7.77 -2.56 -9.97
C ASP A 45 6.41 -1.96 -10.37
N ASN A 46 5.70 -1.30 -9.45
CA ASN A 46 4.30 -0.90 -9.67
C ASN A 46 4.03 0.61 -9.69
N LEU A 47 5.06 1.43 -9.96
CA LEU A 47 4.89 2.88 -10.12
C LEU A 47 3.73 3.28 -11.08
N PRO A 48 3.48 2.57 -12.20
CA PRO A 48 2.33 2.88 -13.06
C PRO A 48 0.97 2.77 -12.36
N GLU A 49 0.81 1.84 -11.41
CA GLU A 49 -0.44 1.69 -10.63
C GLU A 49 -0.63 2.90 -9.70
N ILE A 50 0.46 3.38 -9.11
CA ILE A 50 0.48 4.57 -8.25
C ILE A 50 0.13 5.84 -9.05
N GLN A 51 0.71 6.01 -10.24
CA GLN A 51 0.46 7.15 -11.11
C GLN A 51 -0.99 7.18 -11.65
N ASN A 52 -1.60 6.01 -11.86
CA ASN A 52 -2.98 5.90 -12.34
C ASN A 52 -4.04 5.98 -11.23
N LEU A 53 -3.62 5.95 -9.96
CA LEU A 53 -4.51 6.08 -8.81
C LEU A 53 -5.18 7.46 -8.78
N LYS A 54 -6.48 7.50 -8.46
CA LYS A 54 -7.20 8.76 -8.25
C LYS A 54 -7.20 9.13 -6.76
N PRO A 55 -7.10 10.43 -6.38
CA PRO A 55 -6.97 10.91 -4.98
C PRO A 55 -8.01 10.45 -3.94
N GLN A 56 -9.05 9.70 -4.32
CA GLN A 56 -10.12 9.23 -3.43
C GLN A 56 -10.45 7.73 -3.59
N GLN A 57 -9.67 6.99 -4.40
CA GLN A 57 -9.86 5.54 -4.57
C GLN A 57 -9.35 4.71 -3.38
N THR A 58 -8.49 5.28 -2.54
CA THR A 58 -7.85 4.61 -1.41
C THR A 58 -7.66 5.60 -0.24
N CYS A 59 -7.48 5.07 0.97
CA CYS A 59 -7.05 5.86 2.12
C CYS A 59 -5.57 6.26 2.06
N GLY A 60 -4.77 5.68 1.16
CA GLY A 60 -3.39 6.07 0.91
C GLY A 60 -2.56 5.00 0.23
N ILE A 61 -1.30 5.33 -0.05
CA ILE A 61 -0.28 4.40 -0.54
C ILE A 61 0.55 3.95 0.67
N LYS A 62 0.81 2.64 0.79
CA LYS A 62 1.65 2.09 1.85
C LYS A 62 2.98 1.61 1.27
N VAL A 63 4.07 2.12 1.82
CA VAL A 63 5.46 1.77 1.47
C VAL A 63 6.12 1.10 2.67
N PHE A 64 6.87 0.02 2.44
CA PHE A 64 7.73 -0.58 3.45
C PHE A 64 9.19 -0.35 3.07
N MET A 65 9.90 0.49 3.83
CA MET A 65 11.29 0.89 3.57
C MET A 65 12.32 0.00 4.29
N GLY A 66 11.86 -0.89 5.17
CA GLY A 66 12.67 -1.84 5.91
C GLY A 66 11.85 -3.05 6.34
N ALA A 67 12.54 -4.13 6.70
CA ALA A 67 12.00 -5.40 7.21
C ALA A 67 10.55 -5.70 6.75
N SER A 68 10.39 -6.21 5.53
CA SER A 68 9.09 -6.53 4.94
C SER A 68 9.01 -8.00 4.52
N THR A 69 7.79 -8.50 4.34
CA THR A 69 7.51 -9.86 3.87
C THR A 69 7.13 -9.84 2.38
N GLY A 70 7.77 -10.68 1.56
CA GLY A 70 7.51 -10.77 0.12
C GLY A 70 8.10 -9.60 -0.69
N ASN A 71 7.61 -9.38 -1.91
CA ASN A 71 8.12 -8.38 -2.87
C ASN A 71 7.65 -6.93 -2.58
N MET A 72 7.43 -6.56 -1.31
CA MET A 72 6.96 -5.22 -0.91
C MET A 72 8.00 -4.39 -0.17
N LEU A 73 9.24 -4.89 -0.04
CA LEU A 73 10.34 -4.03 0.37
C LEU A 73 10.64 -3.08 -0.80
N VAL A 74 10.61 -1.78 -0.53
CA VAL A 74 11.00 -0.73 -1.49
C VAL A 74 12.29 -0.11 -0.98
N ASP A 75 13.41 -0.61 -1.50
CA ASP A 75 14.78 -0.26 -1.11
C ASP A 75 15.55 0.49 -2.23
N ASP A 76 14.98 0.58 -3.43
CA ASP A 76 15.54 1.40 -4.50
C ASP A 76 15.22 2.89 -4.27
N ALA A 77 16.26 3.70 -4.10
CA ALA A 77 16.14 5.13 -3.85
C ALA A 77 15.42 5.87 -4.99
N THR A 78 15.68 5.48 -6.24
CA THR A 78 15.04 6.09 -7.42
C THR A 78 13.53 5.83 -7.41
N THR A 79 13.13 4.61 -7.07
CA THR A 79 11.72 4.22 -6.96
C THR A 79 11.05 4.94 -5.81
N LEU A 80 11.70 5.06 -4.65
CA LEU A 80 11.17 5.87 -3.54
C LEU A 80 10.96 7.33 -3.95
N GLU A 81 11.95 7.98 -4.57
CA GLU A 81 11.82 9.35 -5.07
C GLU A 81 10.63 9.50 -6.03
N ALA A 82 10.48 8.57 -6.98
CA ALA A 82 9.36 8.58 -7.92
C ALA A 82 8.01 8.38 -7.22
N ILE A 83 7.91 7.47 -6.25
CA ILE A 83 6.68 7.25 -5.47
C ILE A 83 6.28 8.52 -4.73
N PHE A 84 7.23 9.17 -4.03
CA PHE A 84 6.93 10.40 -3.29
C PHE A 84 6.62 11.60 -4.18
N SER A 85 7.21 11.67 -5.38
CA SER A 85 6.94 12.70 -6.39
C SER A 85 5.55 12.54 -7.01
N ASP A 86 5.20 11.30 -7.36
CA ASP A 86 4.07 11.03 -8.26
C ASP A 86 2.81 10.59 -7.51
N ALA A 87 2.91 10.32 -6.20
CA ALA A 87 1.77 9.91 -5.39
C ALA A 87 0.66 10.98 -5.39
N PRO A 88 -0.55 10.64 -5.88
CA PRO A 88 -1.68 11.57 -5.94
C PRO A 88 -2.43 11.68 -4.60
N THR A 89 -1.98 10.96 -3.57
CA THR A 89 -2.58 10.88 -2.24
C THR A 89 -1.51 10.63 -1.18
N LEU A 90 -1.91 10.56 0.09
CA LEU A 90 -1.03 10.33 1.23
C LEU A 90 -0.19 9.06 1.06
N VAL A 91 1.11 9.16 1.36
CA VAL A 91 2.04 8.04 1.49
C VAL A 91 2.27 7.75 2.97
N ALA A 92 1.94 6.53 3.39
CA ALA A 92 2.24 6.01 4.72
C ALA A 92 3.44 5.06 4.63
N THR A 93 4.44 5.24 5.51
CA THR A 93 5.66 4.44 5.48
C THR A 93 5.79 3.52 6.70
N HIS A 94 6.43 2.38 6.51
CA HIS A 94 7.08 1.63 7.58
C HIS A 94 8.57 1.92 7.50
N CYS A 95 9.11 2.60 8.52
CA CYS A 95 10.46 3.17 8.49
C CYS A 95 11.37 2.44 9.46
N GLU A 96 12.10 1.46 8.94
CA GLU A 96 13.10 0.70 9.67
C GLU A 96 14.37 0.59 8.83
N ASP A 97 15.53 0.59 9.47
CA ASP A 97 16.82 0.34 8.81
C ASP A 97 17.22 -1.12 9.04
N THR A 98 17.02 -1.96 8.03
CA THR A 98 17.31 -3.40 8.11
C THR A 98 18.76 -3.68 8.55
N PRO A 99 19.80 -2.99 8.03
CA PRO A 99 21.18 -3.16 8.52
C PRO A 99 21.38 -2.86 10.01
N THR A 100 20.65 -1.93 10.61
CA THR A 100 20.72 -1.64 12.04
C THR A 100 20.02 -2.70 12.88
N ILE A 101 18.89 -3.24 12.41
CA ILE A 101 18.07 -4.21 13.15
C ILE A 101 18.70 -5.62 13.17
N LEU A 102 19.43 -5.99 12.12
CA LEU A 102 20.03 -7.33 12.00
C LEU A 102 21.40 -7.45 12.69
N ARG A 103 21.86 -6.42 13.42
CA ARG A 103 23.09 -6.47 14.23
C ARG A 103 22.84 -7.17 15.56
#